data_AF-G0LGU3-F1
#
_entry.id   AF-G0LGU3-F1
#
_cell.length_a   1.000
_cell.length_b   1.000
_cell.length_c   1.000
_cell.angle_alpha   90.00
_cell.angle_beta   90.00
_cell.angle_gamma   90.00
#
_symmetry.space_group_name_H-M   'P 1'
#
loop_
_entity.id
_entity.type
_entity.pdbx_description
1 polymer ?
#
loop_
_entity_poly.entity_id
_entity_poly.type
_entity_poly.pdbx_seq_one_letter_code
_entity_poly.pdbx_strand_id
1 'polypeptide(L)' 'MDERRCPDCNVQMKKTRVTAEGIGDLYVETDRDGGVLSHLGIGYQNPLHAFLCPECGITTLYADIDTTESE' A
#
# COMPACT_ATOMS: atom_id res chain seq x y z
N MET A 1 9.62 -12.42 5.30
CA MET A 1 10.59 -11.32 5.24
C MET A 1 10.24 -10.50 4.00
N ASP A 2 9.62 -9.33 4.18
CA ASP A 2 9.29 -8.42 3.07
C ASP A 2 10.56 -7.75 2.54
N GLU A 3 11.36 -8.48 1.75
CA GLU A 3 12.52 -7.93 1.05
C GLU A 3 12.07 -7.21 -0.22
N ARG A 4 11.41 -6.07 -0.05
CA ARG A 4 10.98 -5.24 -1.19
C ARG A 4 12.15 -4.40 -1.67
N ARG A 5 12.38 -4.39 -3.00
CA ARG A 5 13.41 -3.56 -3.63
C ARG A 5 12.78 -2.37 -4.34
N CYS A 6 13.50 -1.24 -4.31
CA CYS A 6 13.10 -0.05 -5.03
C CYS A 6 13.10 -0.32 -6.54
N PRO A 7 12.03 0.02 -7.29
CA PRO A 7 11.99 -0.20 -8.74
C PRO A 7 13.04 0.62 -9.50
N ASP A 8 13.45 1.76 -8.95
CA ASP A 8 14.37 2.69 -9.63
C ASP A 8 15.83 2.46 -9.24
N CYS A 9 16.10 2.24 -7.94
CA CYS A 9 17.47 2.06 -7.42
C CYS A 9 17.87 0.59 -7.25
N ASN A 10 16.91 -0.35 -7.28
CA ASN A 10 17.10 -1.78 -6.98
C ASN A 10 17.73 -2.06 -5.60
N VAL A 11 17.66 -1.12 -4.66
CA VAL A 11 18.12 -1.30 -3.27
C VAL A 11 16.98 -1.75 -2.35
N GLN A 12 17.33 -2.34 -1.20
CA GLN A 12 16.35 -2.77 -0.20
C GLN A 12 15.60 -1.56 0.38
N MET A 13 14.27 -1.62 0.35
CA MET A 13 13.42 -0.60 0.93
C MET A 13 13.21 -0.82 2.43
N LYS A 14 13.00 0.26 3.17
CA LYS A 14 12.77 0.22 4.62
C LYS A 14 11.29 0.39 4.93
N LYS A 15 10.75 -0.48 5.80
CA LYS A 15 9.38 -0.31 6.32
C LYS A 15 9.28 1.02 7.05
N THR A 16 8.26 1.80 6.74
CA THR A 16 8.02 3.13 7.33
C THR A 16 6.57 3.28 7.78
N ARG A 17 6.28 4.36 8.49
CA ARG A 17 4.91 4.77 8.85
C ARG A 17 4.56 6.01 8.07
N VAL A 18 3.38 6.00 7.46
CA VAL A 18 2.76 7.20 6.88
C VAL A 18 1.77 7.71 7.91
N THR A 19 1.92 8.97 8.31
CA THR A 19 1.04 9.65 9.24
C THR A 19 0.44 10.85 8.55
N ALA A 20 -0.88 10.97 8.53
CA ALA A 20 -1.57 12.19 8.17
C ALA A 20 -1.94 12.92 9.46
N GLU A 21 -1.45 14.14 9.65
CA GLU A 21 -1.78 14.93 10.83
C GLU A 21 -3.20 15.50 10.66
N GLY A 22 -4.09 15.24 11.62
CA GLY A 22 -5.46 15.78 11.63
C GLY A 22 -6.48 15.07 10.73
N ILE A 23 -6.11 14.01 10.01
CA ILE A 23 -7.01 13.18 9.20
C ILE A 23 -7.08 11.79 9.83
N GLY A 24 -8.29 11.25 9.99
CA GLY A 24 -8.51 9.84 10.34
C GLY A 24 -7.92 8.90 9.29
N ASP A 25 -8.09 7.59 9.48
CA ASP A 25 -7.53 6.51 8.66
C ASP A 25 -7.28 6.85 7.17
N LEU A 26 -6.12 6.45 6.63
CA LEU A 26 -5.77 6.69 5.22
C LEU A 26 -6.54 5.72 4.32
N TYR A 27 -7.37 6.23 3.42
CA TYR A 27 -8.13 5.44 2.43
C TYR A 27 -7.58 5.63 1.02
N VAL A 28 -7.71 4.60 0.19
CA VAL A 28 -7.46 4.69 -1.26
C VAL A 28 -8.81 4.89 -1.95
N GLU A 29 -8.97 5.98 -2.70
CA GLU A 29 -10.17 6.16 -3.52
C GLU A 29 -9.96 5.49 -4.87
N THR A 30 -10.88 4.61 -5.25
CA THR A 30 -10.90 3.92 -6.54
C THR A 30 -12.29 4.01 -7.15
N ASP A 31 -12.36 4.22 -8.47
CA ASP A 31 -13.64 4.14 -9.17
C ASP A 31 -14.17 2.70 -9.12
N ARG A 32 -15.45 2.58 -8.77
CA ARG A 32 -16.12 1.29 -8.50
C ARG A 32 -16.55 0.59 -9.79
N ASP A 33 -15.60 0.25 -10.64
CA ASP A 33 -15.82 -0.72 -11.71
C ASP A 33 -15.24 -2.05 -11.22
N GLY A 34 -16.14 -2.93 -10.73
CA GLY A 34 -15.83 -4.11 -9.94
C GLY A 34 -14.57 -4.91 -10.36
N GLY A 35 -13.79 -5.31 -9.36
CA GLY A 35 -12.51 -6.01 -9.54
C GLY A 35 -11.63 -5.85 -8.30
N VAL A 36 -10.33 -6.10 -8.41
CA VAL A 36 -9.36 -5.97 -7.28
C VAL A 36 -9.46 -4.61 -6.57
N LEU A 37 -9.80 -3.56 -7.29
CA LEU A 37 -9.94 -2.20 -6.77
C LEU A 37 -11.13 -2.01 -5.81
N SER A 38 -12.15 -2.87 -5.83
CA SER A 38 -13.27 -2.79 -4.88
C SER A 38 -12.85 -3.08 -3.44
N HIS A 39 -11.78 -3.86 -3.26
CA HIS A 39 -11.21 -4.18 -1.95
C HIS A 39 -10.40 -3.02 -1.35
N LEU A 40 -10.07 -2.02 -2.16
CA LEU A 40 -9.30 -0.85 -1.73
C LEU A 40 -10.15 0.40 -1.52
N GLY A 41 -11.41 0.38 -1.95
CA GLY A 41 -12.29 1.56 -1.98
C GLY A 41 -12.96 1.92 -0.65
N ILE A 42 -13.66 3.06 -0.67
CA ILE A 42 -14.43 3.62 0.46
C ILE A 42 -15.48 2.59 0.92
N GLY A 43 -15.20 1.93 2.05
CA GLY A 43 -16.03 0.87 2.63
C GLY A 43 -15.23 -0.30 3.21
N TYR A 44 -13.99 -0.50 2.77
CA TYR A 44 -13.08 -1.53 3.30
C TYR A 44 -11.81 -0.88 3.86
N GLN A 45 -11.43 -1.26 5.09
CA GLN A 45 -10.24 -0.75 5.78
C GLN A 45 -9.11 -1.78 5.72
N ASN A 46 -8.58 -2.04 4.52
CA ASN A 46 -7.43 -2.91 4.40
C ASN A 46 -6.19 -2.19 4.95
N PRO A 47 -5.46 -2.77 5.93
CA PRO A 47 -4.24 -2.18 6.45
C PRO A 47 -3.24 -1.93 5.32
N LEU A 48 -2.65 -0.73 5.30
CA LEU A 48 -1.58 -0.40 4.36
C LEU A 48 -0.21 -0.56 5.03
N HIS A 49 0.73 -1.13 4.29
CA HIS A 49 2.14 -1.18 4.64
C HIS A 49 2.94 -0.25 3.75
N ALA A 50 3.65 0.69 4.36
CA ALA A 50 4.49 1.65 3.66
C ALA A 50 5.96 1.21 3.65
N PHE A 51 6.61 1.38 2.51
CA PHE A 51 8.05 1.15 2.34
C PHE A 51 8.69 2.35 1.62
N LEU A 52 9.82 2.81 2.13
CA LEU A 52 10.58 3.95 1.63
C LEU A 52 11.95 3.50 1.08
N CYS A 53 12.29 3.97 -0.12
CA CYS A 53 13.65 3.85 -0.64
C CYS A 53 14.58 4.86 0.07
N PRO A 54 15.66 4.41 0.71
CA PRO A 54 16.58 5.31 1.43
C PRO A 54 17.45 6.17 0.49
N GLU A 55 17.51 5.87 -0.80
CA GLU A 55 18.36 6.58 -1.77
C GLU A 55 17.59 7.63 -2.56
N CYS A 56 16.47 7.25 -3.20
CA CYS A 56 15.70 8.16 -4.05
C CYS A 56 14.40 8.70 -3.42
N GLY A 57 14.00 8.19 -2.26
CA GLY A 57 12.80 8.67 -1.54
C GLY A 57 11.46 8.13 -2.05
N ILE A 58 11.44 7.24 -3.06
CA ILE A 58 10.20 6.57 -3.49
C ILE A 58 9.53 5.87 -2.31
N THR A 59 8.25 6.17 -2.13
CA THR A 59 7.39 5.52 -1.13
C THR A 59 6.35 4.67 -1.84
N THR A 60 6.23 3.42 -1.42
CA THR A 60 5.23 2.47 -1.93
C THR A 60 4.29 2.06 -0.81
N LEU A 61 3.00 2.00 -1.12
CA LEU A 61 1.94 1.54 -0.23
C LEU A 61 1.42 0.22 -0.76
N TYR A 62 1.38 -0.80 0.11
CA TYR A 62 0.82 -2.10 -0.23
C TYR A 62 -0.34 -2.39 0.70
N ALA A 63 -1.48 -2.72 0.10
CA ALA A 63 -2.62 -3.18 0.85
C ALA A 63 -2.44 -4.65 1.23
N ASP A 64 -2.80 -4.96 2.47
CA ASP A 64 -2.99 -6.33 2.93
C ASP A 64 -4.37 -6.79 2.44
N ILE A 65 -4.39 -7.48 1.29
CA ILE A 65 -5.61 -8.02 0.69
C ILE A 65 -5.63 -9.54 0.93
N ASP A 66 -6.72 -10.06 1.49
CA ASP A 66 -6.94 -11.49 1.59
C ASP A 66 -7.17 -12.07 0.18
N THR A 67 -6.16 -12.72 -0.40
CA THR A 67 -6.28 -13.46 -1.66
C THR A 67 -6.90 -14.84 -1.43
N THR A 68 -8.12 -14.90 -0.90
CA THR A 68 -8.93 -16.12 -0.88
C THR A 68 -10.17 -15.91 -1.74
N GLU A 69 -9.99 -15.84 -3.05
CA GLU A 69 -11.06 -16.06 -4.04
C GLU A 69 -10.41 -16.26 -5.42
N SER A 70 -10.16 -17.52 -5.81
CA SER A 70 -10.18 -18.07 -7.19
C SER A 70 -9.57 -19.49 -7.23
N GLU A 71 -10.36 -20.50 -6.90
CA GLU A 71 -10.31 -21.86 -7.50
C GLU A 71 -11.74 -22.31 -7.78
#